data_AF-A0A212SXD2-F1
#
_entry.id   AF-A0A212SXD2-F1
#
_cell.length_a   1.000
_cell.length_b   1.000
_cell.length_c   1.000
_cell.angle_alpha   90.00
_cell.angle_beta   90.00
_cell.angle_gamma   90.00
#
_symmetry.space_group_name_H-M   'P 1'
#
loop_
_entity.id
_entity.type
_entity.pdbx_description
1 polymer ?
#
loop_
_entity_poly.entity_id
_entity_poly.type
_entity_poly.pdbx_seq_one_letter_code
_entity_poly.pdbx_strand_id
1 'polypeptide(L)'
;MATKLARGMGSFFKSCACKHQGRCSHLYTIRFRNSSGRQVEESGFPTQDDALDRLTAIYSEKRRTPVQQAELKREIGKQRFGQYAASWLPRQRHYAPGSIRTVNQLLDVQILPILDSRRVNTFSSTVIEDFILSMEDRGVGLATQQNAFDTLKKILLDALRRGGMDEDPFDGVVPPEYVPNPITIPTIEEIHAIKASGSDGLRVVIDLMSGCGHRNGEAYAANTERLVADDVYRITEQIDGKIREPARLKHRKPGEYRETPMAPLVRQSILTYVDKYGVSPDGYILQTQRSKLLGPFDT
;
A
#
# COMPACT_ATOMS: atom_id res chain seq x y z
N MET A 1 25.62 39.94 16.15
CA MET A 1 25.66 38.47 16.26
C MET A 1 25.62 38.08 17.73
N ALA A 2 24.85 37.05 18.10
CA ALA A 2 24.70 36.65 19.49
C ALA A 2 25.97 35.94 19.98
N THR A 3 26.83 36.65 20.70
CA THR A 3 28.10 36.12 21.25
C THR A 3 27.91 35.15 22.42
N LYS A 4 26.66 34.92 22.88
CA LYS A 4 26.33 34.01 23.99
C LYS A 4 25.18 33.08 23.62
N LEU A 5 25.41 31.78 23.76
CA LEU A 5 24.39 30.74 23.67
C LEU A 5 23.33 30.95 24.77
N ALA A 6 22.05 31.00 24.40
CA ALA A 6 20.95 30.95 25.35
C ALA A 6 20.82 29.55 25.99
N ARG A 7 20.27 29.47 27.21
CA ARG A 7 19.98 28.18 27.86
C ARG A 7 19.10 27.32 26.95
N GLY A 8 19.56 26.09 26.65
CA GLY A 8 18.84 25.14 25.80
C GLY A 8 19.16 25.18 24.31
N MET A 9 20.04 26.08 23.84
CA MET A 9 20.50 26.10 22.44
C MET A 9 21.37 24.89 22.08
N GLY A 10 22.23 24.44 23.00
CA GLY A 10 23.23 23.40 22.75
C GLY A 10 24.63 23.89 23.09
N SER A 11 25.65 23.24 22.54
CA SER A 11 27.06 23.63 22.66
C SER A 11 27.77 23.46 21.32
N PHE A 12 28.90 24.14 21.12
CA PHE A 12 29.81 23.92 19.98
C PHE A 12 31.23 23.68 20.49
N PHE A 13 32.00 22.87 19.78
CA PHE A 13 33.38 22.51 20.14
C PHE A 13 34.15 22.06 18.90
N LYS A 14 35.47 21.89 19.01
CA LYS A 14 36.28 21.21 18.00
C LYS A 14 36.73 19.86 18.55
N SER A 15 36.65 18.81 17.74
CA SER A 15 37.06 17.46 18.13
C SER A 15 38.59 17.25 18.08
N CYS A 16 39.39 18.32 18.04
CA CYS A 16 40.84 18.26 17.85
C CYS A 16 41.63 18.36 19.17
N ALA A 17 42.78 17.68 19.22
CA ALA A 17 43.70 17.70 20.36
C ALA A 17 44.67 18.91 20.36
N CYS A 18 44.38 19.96 19.58
CA CYS A 18 45.26 21.13 19.47
C CYS A 18 45.30 21.94 20.77
N LYS A 19 46.49 22.37 21.18
CA LYS A 19 46.71 23.19 22.40
C LYS A 19 45.94 24.51 22.39
N HIS A 20 45.69 25.09 21.21
CA HIS A 20 44.90 26.31 21.03
C HIS A 20 43.75 26.07 20.04
N GLN A 21 42.66 25.48 20.53
CA GLN A 21 41.49 25.16 19.70
C GLN A 21 40.88 26.40 19.00
N GLY A 22 40.98 27.58 19.61
CA GLY A 22 40.51 28.85 19.01
C GLY A 22 41.31 29.33 17.78
N ARG A 23 42.52 28.80 17.54
CA ARG A 23 43.39 29.20 16.40
C ARG A 23 43.67 28.08 15.40
N CYS A 24 43.18 26.88 15.65
CA CYS A 24 43.39 25.75 14.75
C CYS A 24 42.38 25.76 13.59
N SER A 25 42.79 25.26 12.42
CA SER A 25 41.98 25.19 11.20
C SER A 25 40.92 24.08 11.18
N HIS A 26 40.81 23.29 12.26
CA HIS A 26 39.83 22.21 12.35
C HIS A 26 38.40 22.76 12.41
N LEU A 27 37.49 22.02 11.78
CA LEU A 27 36.07 22.33 11.73
C LEU A 27 35.43 22.22 13.13
N TYR A 28 34.45 23.07 13.37
CA TYR A 28 33.59 23.01 14.53
C TYR A 28 32.50 21.95 14.37
N THR A 29 32.11 21.41 15.51
CA THR A 29 30.98 20.49 15.70
C THR A 29 30.02 21.14 16.69
N ILE A 30 28.73 21.12 16.37
CA ILE A 30 27.66 21.51 17.28
C ILE A 30 27.03 20.27 17.91
N ARG A 31 26.55 20.41 19.13
CA ARG A 31 25.81 19.39 19.88
C ARG A 31 24.54 20.00 20.42
N PHE A 32 23.40 19.45 20.05
CA PHE A 32 22.09 19.95 20.43
C PHE A 32 21.10 18.79 20.61
N ARG A 33 19.91 19.05 21.15
CA ARG A 33 18.82 18.06 21.15
C ARG A 33 17.93 18.27 19.94
N ASN A 34 17.61 17.27 19.14
CA ASN A 34 16.71 17.42 17.99
C ASN A 34 15.22 17.52 18.43
N SER A 35 14.29 17.55 17.47
CA SER A 35 12.84 17.58 17.68
C SER A 35 12.32 16.43 18.52
N SER A 36 12.92 15.24 18.39
CA SER A 36 12.56 14.05 19.17
C SER A 36 13.18 14.05 20.58
N GLY A 37 14.02 15.04 20.91
CA GLY A 37 14.68 15.20 22.21
C GLY A 37 15.99 14.42 22.36
N ARG A 38 16.45 13.74 21.30
CA ARG A 38 17.73 13.03 21.24
C ARG A 38 18.88 14.01 21.08
N GLN A 39 20.00 13.77 21.77
CA GLN A 39 21.21 14.54 21.55
C GLN A 39 21.88 14.11 20.24
N VAL A 40 22.14 15.08 19.35
CA VAL A 40 22.74 14.90 18.04
C VAL A 40 23.93 15.83 17.91
N GLU A 41 24.94 15.39 17.15
CA GLU A 41 26.09 16.20 16.78
C GLU A 41 26.09 16.44 15.27
N GLU A 42 26.32 17.67 14.85
CA GLU A 42 26.43 18.08 13.45
C GLU A 42 27.81 18.73 13.30
N SER A 43 28.62 18.27 12.35
CA SER A 43 29.98 18.76 12.11
C SER A 43 30.10 19.36 10.72
N GLY A 44 31.15 20.14 10.49
CA GLY A 44 31.42 20.73 9.18
C GLY A 44 31.47 22.25 9.15
N PHE A 45 31.44 22.93 10.30
CA PHE A 45 31.40 24.38 10.38
C PHE A 45 32.83 24.97 10.37
N PRO A 46 33.22 25.77 9.35
CA PRO A 46 34.56 26.32 9.27
C PRO A 46 34.87 27.34 10.38
N THR A 47 33.88 28.14 10.76
CA THR A 47 34.04 29.19 11.78
C THR A 47 33.15 28.95 13.00
N GLN A 48 33.49 29.64 14.09
CA GLN A 48 32.65 29.67 15.30
C GLN A 48 31.29 30.31 15.02
N ASP A 49 31.26 31.35 14.17
CA ASP A 49 30.04 32.07 13.84
C ASP A 49 29.08 31.19 13.03
N ASP A 50 29.58 30.37 12.09
CA ASP A 50 28.75 29.40 11.35
C ASP A 50 28.08 28.38 12.30
N ALA A 51 28.84 27.89 13.28
CA ALA A 51 28.33 26.95 14.29
C ALA A 51 27.27 27.62 15.20
N LEU A 52 27.50 28.89 15.59
CA LEU A 52 26.55 29.67 16.38
C LEU A 52 25.27 30.00 15.61
N ASP A 53 25.38 30.35 14.33
CA ASP A 53 24.26 30.65 13.46
C ASP A 53 23.40 29.42 13.23
N ARG A 54 24.00 28.25 13.03
CA ARG A 54 23.26 26.98 12.94
C ARG A 54 22.51 26.65 14.23
N LEU A 55 23.17 26.76 15.39
CA LEU A 55 22.52 26.55 16.70
C LEU A 55 21.37 27.55 16.93
N THR A 56 21.54 28.80 16.50
CA THR A 56 20.53 29.85 16.60
C THR A 56 19.34 29.55 15.69
N ALA A 57 19.58 29.08 14.47
CA ALA A 57 18.54 28.65 13.54
C ALA A 57 17.70 27.51 14.14
N ILE A 58 18.36 26.44 14.61
CA ILE A 58 17.70 25.29 15.25
C ILE A 58 16.88 25.73 16.48
N TYR A 59 17.42 26.61 17.31
CA TYR A 59 16.74 27.12 18.48
C TYR A 59 15.53 27.99 18.12
N SER A 60 15.66 28.85 17.10
CA SER A 60 14.57 29.68 16.61
C SER A 60 13.43 28.85 16.02
N GLU A 61 13.76 27.78 15.29
CA GLU A 61 12.80 26.84 14.72
C GLU A 61 12.01 26.10 15.80
N LYS A 62 12.70 25.61 16.84
CA LYS A 62 12.05 25.01 18.02
C LYS A 62 11.12 25.99 18.73
N ARG A 63 11.56 27.25 18.89
CA ARG A 63 10.78 28.28 19.58
C ARG A 63 9.55 28.72 18.77
N ARG A 64 9.63 28.65 17.43
CA ARG A 64 8.52 28.94 16.52
C ARG A 64 7.55 27.76 16.38
N THR A 65 7.99 26.54 16.65
CA THR A 65 7.12 25.36 16.66
C THR A 65 6.18 25.44 17.87
N PRO A 66 4.85 25.44 17.69
CA PRO A 66 3.93 25.42 18.82
C PRO A 66 4.20 24.21 19.72
N VAL A 67 4.20 24.39 21.04
CA VAL A 67 4.51 23.33 22.03
C VAL A 67 3.69 22.07 21.76
N GLN A 68 2.40 22.23 21.42
CA GLN A 68 1.50 21.13 21.08
C GLN A 68 1.96 20.32 19.85
N GLN A 69 2.54 20.97 18.84
CA GLN A 69 3.07 20.30 17.65
C GLN A 69 4.35 19.53 17.96
N ALA A 70 5.24 20.10 18.79
CA ALA A 70 6.44 19.41 19.22
C ALA A 70 6.12 18.19 20.10
N GLU A 71 5.13 18.31 20.98
CA GLU A 71 4.63 17.22 21.80
C GLU A 71 4.00 16.12 20.93
N LEU A 72 3.16 16.48 19.96
CA LEU A 72 2.58 15.51 19.02
C LEU A 72 3.65 14.72 18.26
N LYS A 73 4.68 15.39 17.72
CA LYS A 73 5.80 14.74 17.03
C LYS A 73 6.50 13.72 17.93
N ARG A 74 6.77 14.10 19.19
CA ARG A 74 7.39 13.24 20.19
C ARG A 74 6.51 12.05 20.56
N GLU A 75 5.21 12.25 20.69
CA GLU A 75 4.28 11.16 20.98
C GLU A 75 4.20 10.17 19.81
N ILE A 76 4.12 10.64 18.57
CA ILE A 76 4.19 9.79 17.37
C ILE A 76 5.47 8.98 17.36
N GLY A 77 6.63 9.62 17.58
CA GLY A 77 7.92 8.93 17.56
C GLY A 77 8.04 7.84 18.63
N LYS A 78 7.42 8.03 19.80
CA LYS A 78 7.47 7.06 20.90
C LYS A 78 6.49 5.90 20.75
N GLN A 79 5.46 6.02 19.93
CA GLN A 79 4.49 4.96 19.71
C GLN A 79 5.16 3.71 19.19
N ARG A 80 4.62 2.54 19.58
CA ARG A 80 4.96 1.28 18.96
C ARG A 80 4.45 1.26 17.52
N PHE A 81 5.17 0.62 16.62
CA PHE A 81 4.81 0.55 15.22
C PHE A 81 3.42 -0.05 15.02
N GLY A 82 3.07 -1.14 15.71
CA GLY A 82 1.74 -1.73 15.56
C GLY A 82 0.61 -0.81 16.03
N GLN A 83 0.83 -0.05 17.10
CA GLN A 83 -0.13 0.98 17.55
C GLN A 83 -0.30 2.07 16.49
N TYR A 84 0.81 2.53 15.92
CA TYR A 84 0.78 3.53 14.86
C TYR A 84 0.07 3.02 13.61
N ALA A 85 0.39 1.79 13.15
CA ALA A 85 -0.22 1.13 12.01
C ALA A 85 -1.74 0.94 12.18
N ALA A 86 -2.18 0.53 13.37
CA ALA A 86 -3.59 0.40 13.72
C ALA A 86 -4.34 1.75 13.64
N SER A 87 -3.71 2.85 14.02
CA SER A 87 -4.28 4.20 13.87
C SER A 87 -4.18 4.75 12.44
N TRP A 88 -3.26 4.23 11.62
CA TRP A 88 -3.00 4.69 10.26
C TRP A 88 -3.99 4.12 9.26
N LEU A 89 -4.35 2.84 9.38
CA LEU A 89 -5.19 2.17 8.39
C LEU A 89 -6.61 2.76 8.30
N PRO A 90 -7.33 3.06 9.40
CA PRO A 90 -8.64 3.71 9.35
C PRO A 90 -8.61 5.10 8.70
N ARG A 91 -7.45 5.78 8.69
CA ARG A 91 -7.27 7.08 8.03
C ARG A 91 -7.21 6.96 6.50
N GLN A 92 -7.00 5.75 5.96
CA GLN A 92 -6.95 5.50 4.51
C GLN A 92 -8.37 5.39 3.92
N ARG A 93 -9.17 6.46 4.05
CA ARG A 93 -10.59 6.51 3.62
C ARG A 93 -10.81 6.19 2.13
N HIS A 94 -9.76 6.29 1.31
CA HIS A 94 -9.81 6.02 -0.12
C HIS A 94 -9.63 4.53 -0.46
N TYR A 95 -9.24 3.69 0.51
CA TYR A 95 -9.08 2.26 0.30
C TYR A 95 -10.42 1.56 0.15
N ALA A 96 -10.52 0.73 -0.89
CA ALA A 96 -11.63 -0.20 -1.03
C ALA A 96 -11.50 -1.33 0.02
N PRO A 97 -12.60 -2.04 0.37
CA PRO A 97 -12.55 -3.16 1.32
C PRO A 97 -11.49 -4.21 0.98
N GLY A 98 -11.29 -4.52 -0.31
CA GLY A 98 -10.23 -5.43 -0.75
C GLY A 98 -8.81 -4.95 -0.45
N SER A 99 -8.55 -3.65 -0.55
CA SER A 99 -7.26 -3.05 -0.21
C SER A 99 -7.01 -3.11 1.30
N ILE A 100 -8.02 -2.81 2.11
CA ILE A 100 -7.95 -2.93 3.57
C ILE A 100 -7.60 -4.37 3.97
N ARG A 101 -8.29 -5.36 3.39
CA ARG A 101 -8.01 -6.79 3.62
C ARG A 101 -6.58 -7.17 3.25
N THR A 102 -6.08 -6.68 2.12
CA THR A 102 -4.71 -6.95 1.66
C THR A 102 -3.69 -6.38 2.64
N VAL A 103 -3.89 -5.13 3.07
CA VAL A 103 -3.01 -4.47 4.03
C VAL A 103 -3.02 -5.18 5.39
N ASN A 104 -4.19 -5.53 5.93
CA ASN A 104 -4.29 -6.30 7.17
C ASN A 104 -3.55 -7.64 7.07
N GLN A 105 -3.76 -8.38 5.97
CA GLN A 105 -3.06 -9.65 5.75
C GLN A 105 -1.53 -9.50 5.78
N LEU A 106 -1.01 -8.45 5.13
CA LEU A 106 0.42 -8.16 5.11
C LEU A 106 0.94 -7.73 6.49
N LEU A 107 0.18 -6.90 7.20
CA LEU A 107 0.50 -6.49 8.57
C LEU A 107 0.57 -7.71 9.49
N ASP A 108 -0.46 -8.54 9.51
CA ASP A 108 -0.59 -9.65 10.44
C ASP A 108 0.44 -10.75 10.18
N VAL A 109 0.72 -11.07 8.91
CA VAL A 109 1.56 -12.22 8.54
C VAL A 109 3.03 -11.86 8.33
N GLN A 110 3.33 -10.66 7.81
CA GLN A 110 4.70 -10.30 7.43
C GLN A 110 5.31 -9.22 8.31
N ILE A 111 4.58 -8.14 8.60
CA ILE A 111 5.18 -6.93 9.17
C ILE A 111 5.16 -6.95 10.71
N LEU A 112 3.99 -7.11 11.32
CA LEU A 112 3.82 -7.05 12.77
C LEU A 112 4.60 -8.13 13.55
N PRO A 113 4.72 -9.39 13.06
CA PRO A 113 5.53 -10.40 13.75
C PRO A 113 6.98 -9.98 13.99
N ILE A 114 7.51 -9.10 13.13
CA ILE A 114 8.90 -8.61 13.19
C ILE A 114 8.99 -7.23 13.87
N LEU A 115 8.04 -6.33 13.58
CA LEU A 115 8.19 -4.90 13.84
C LEU A 115 7.20 -4.32 14.86
N ASP A 116 6.19 -5.07 15.33
CA ASP A 116 5.10 -4.54 16.19
C ASP A 116 5.60 -3.70 17.36
N SER A 117 6.54 -4.24 18.14
CA SER A 117 7.03 -3.62 19.38
C SER A 117 8.01 -2.46 19.17
N ARG A 118 8.53 -2.27 17.94
CA ARG A 118 9.55 -1.26 17.64
C ARG A 118 8.94 0.14 17.74
N ARG A 119 9.71 1.10 18.27
CA ARG A 119 9.27 2.50 18.31
C ARG A 119 9.45 3.17 16.97
N VAL A 120 8.50 4.01 16.57
CA VAL A 120 8.52 4.73 15.29
C VAL A 120 9.82 5.52 15.11
N ASN A 121 10.30 6.22 16.14
CA ASN A 121 11.53 7.01 16.06
C ASN A 121 12.84 6.20 16.05
N THR A 122 12.76 4.87 16.07
CA THR A 122 13.92 3.95 16.03
C THR A 122 14.05 3.18 14.74
N PHE A 123 13.27 3.51 13.71
CA PHE A 123 13.47 2.98 12.38
C PHE A 123 14.68 3.67 11.73
N SER A 124 15.50 2.86 11.06
CA SER A 124 16.66 3.26 10.28
C SER A 124 16.76 2.36 9.05
N SER A 125 17.63 2.68 8.09
CA SER A 125 17.90 1.83 6.92
C SER A 125 18.22 0.38 7.30
N THR A 126 19.08 0.18 8.30
CA THR A 126 19.42 -1.16 8.84
C THR A 126 18.18 -1.94 9.29
N VAL A 127 17.21 -1.29 9.94
CA VAL A 127 15.98 -1.96 10.39
C VAL A 127 15.11 -2.41 9.20
N ILE A 128 15.10 -1.62 8.12
CA ILE A 128 14.36 -1.97 6.92
C ILE A 128 15.07 -3.11 6.17
N GLU A 129 16.39 -3.08 6.09
CA GLU A 129 17.20 -4.17 5.51
C GLU A 129 17.01 -5.47 6.29
N ASP A 130 17.11 -5.44 7.62
CA ASP A 130 16.84 -6.61 8.48
C ASP A 130 15.44 -7.18 8.27
N PHE A 131 14.44 -6.31 8.06
CA PHE A 131 13.07 -6.74 7.76
C PHE A 131 12.97 -7.46 6.40
N ILE A 132 13.66 -6.96 5.37
CA ILE A 132 13.71 -7.60 4.05
C ILE A 132 14.38 -8.98 4.16
N LEU A 133 15.56 -9.03 4.78
CA LEU A 133 16.32 -10.28 5.00
C LEU A 133 15.48 -11.32 5.74
N SER A 134 14.72 -10.91 6.77
CA SER A 134 13.80 -11.81 7.48
C SER A 134 12.69 -12.41 6.59
N MET A 135 12.26 -11.72 5.54
CA MET A 135 11.32 -12.31 4.57
C MET A 135 12.02 -13.31 3.64
N GLU A 136 13.25 -13.00 3.21
CA GLU A 136 14.07 -13.87 2.37
C GLU A 136 14.43 -15.18 3.10
N ASP A 137 14.88 -15.09 4.35
CA ASP A 137 15.22 -16.25 5.21
C ASP A 137 14.03 -17.18 5.44
N ARG A 138 12.81 -16.62 5.49
CA ARG A 138 11.56 -17.39 5.62
C ARG A 138 11.05 -17.94 4.29
N GLY A 139 11.73 -17.69 3.17
CA GLY A 139 11.32 -18.14 1.85
C GLY A 139 10.04 -17.49 1.34
N VAL A 140 9.75 -16.25 1.75
CA VAL A 140 8.56 -15.51 1.29
C VAL A 140 8.73 -15.19 -0.20
N GLY A 141 7.70 -15.41 -1.03
CA GLY A 141 7.78 -15.10 -2.47
C GLY A 141 7.96 -13.61 -2.77
N LEU A 142 8.73 -13.26 -3.81
CA LEU A 142 9.13 -11.88 -4.16
C LEU A 142 7.95 -10.90 -4.27
N ALA A 143 6.83 -11.32 -4.88
CA ALA A 143 5.64 -10.46 -4.97
C ALA A 143 5.10 -10.09 -3.58
N THR A 144 5.12 -11.03 -2.63
CA THR A 144 4.69 -10.78 -1.24
C THR A 144 5.71 -9.90 -0.51
N GLN A 145 7.01 -10.11 -0.74
CA GLN A 145 8.06 -9.26 -0.18
C GLN A 145 7.89 -7.80 -0.61
N GLN A 146 7.75 -7.55 -1.91
CA GLN A 146 7.55 -6.20 -2.47
C GLN A 146 6.28 -5.55 -1.90
N ASN A 147 5.16 -6.28 -1.84
CA ASN A 147 3.91 -5.76 -1.28
C ASN A 147 4.02 -5.42 0.22
N ALA A 148 4.72 -6.24 0.99
CA ALA A 148 4.96 -5.99 2.42
C ALA A 148 5.86 -4.76 2.61
N PHE A 149 6.94 -4.65 1.84
CA PHE A 149 7.83 -3.50 1.82
C PHE A 149 7.08 -2.20 1.48
N ASP A 150 6.29 -2.19 0.40
CA ASP A 150 5.50 -1.02 -0.02
C ASP A 150 4.47 -0.61 1.04
N THR A 151 3.88 -1.59 1.74
CA THR A 151 2.93 -1.33 2.82
C THR A 151 3.63 -0.69 4.02
N LEU A 152 4.79 -1.23 4.43
CA LEU A 152 5.62 -0.65 5.48
C LEU A 152 6.04 0.78 5.12
N LYS A 153 6.48 1.00 3.88
CA LYS A 153 6.87 2.31 3.35
C LYS A 153 5.76 3.34 3.43
N LYS A 154 4.53 2.99 3.05
CA LYS A 154 3.37 3.89 3.17
C LYS A 154 3.09 4.32 4.61
N ILE A 155 3.26 3.40 5.57
CA ILE A 155 3.03 3.68 6.99
C ILE A 155 4.14 4.58 7.55
N LEU A 156 5.40 4.22 7.32
CA LEU A 156 6.55 4.95 7.86
C LEU A 156 6.73 6.32 7.21
N LEU A 157 6.46 6.49 5.92
CA LEU A 157 6.45 7.82 5.30
C LEU A 157 5.31 8.70 5.82
N ASP A 158 4.17 8.13 6.24
CA ASP A 158 3.14 8.91 6.93
C ASP A 158 3.63 9.39 8.31
N ALA A 159 4.34 8.52 9.04
CA ALA A 159 4.94 8.88 10.33
C ALA A 159 6.02 9.95 10.17
N LEU A 160 6.89 9.83 9.16
CA LEU A 160 7.93 10.80 8.82
C LEU A 160 7.32 12.18 8.51
N ARG A 161 6.32 12.23 7.62
CA ARG A 161 5.62 13.49 7.28
C ARG A 161 4.98 14.16 8.49
N ARG A 162 4.59 13.38 9.50
CA ARG A 162 4.03 13.87 10.76
C ARG A 162 5.09 14.17 11.83
N GLY A 163 6.38 14.04 11.49
CA GLY A 163 7.52 14.32 12.36
C GLY A 163 7.76 13.28 13.45
N GLY A 164 7.31 12.04 13.25
CA GLY A 164 7.61 10.92 14.14
C GLY A 164 9.05 10.41 14.06
N MET A 165 9.75 10.74 12.97
CA MET A 165 11.14 10.42 12.71
C MET A 165 11.84 11.68 12.21
N ASP A 166 13.15 11.78 12.47
CA ASP A 166 13.97 12.90 12.03
C ASP A 166 14.60 12.65 10.64
N GLU A 167 14.82 11.38 10.27
CA GLU A 167 15.47 10.94 9.03
C GLU A 167 14.59 9.94 8.27
N ASP A 168 14.76 9.83 6.95
CA ASP A 168 14.06 8.84 6.13
C ASP A 168 14.66 7.44 6.35
N PRO A 169 13.92 6.47 6.90
CA PRO A 169 14.45 5.14 7.15
C PRO A 169 14.66 4.31 5.87
N PHE A 170 14.24 4.81 4.69
CA PHE A 170 14.44 4.13 3.40
C PHE A 170 15.62 4.67 2.60
N ASP A 171 16.35 5.67 3.11
CA ASP A 171 17.51 6.20 2.42
C ASP A 171 18.59 5.11 2.27
N GLY A 172 19.09 4.94 1.04
CA GLY A 172 20.07 3.90 0.69
C GLY A 172 19.54 2.45 0.65
N VAL A 173 18.28 2.18 1.02
CA VAL A 173 17.73 0.82 1.05
C VAL A 173 17.37 0.33 -0.36
N VAL A 174 17.86 -0.85 -0.73
CA VAL A 174 17.47 -1.53 -1.97
C VAL A 174 16.16 -2.30 -1.73
N PRO A 175 15.06 -1.97 -2.44
CA PRO A 175 13.78 -2.63 -2.25
C PRO A 175 13.75 -4.04 -2.89
N PRO A 176 12.89 -4.95 -2.40
CA PRO A 176 12.61 -6.20 -3.11
C PRO A 176 12.01 -5.90 -4.49
N GLU A 177 12.56 -6.55 -5.53
CA GLU A 177 12.07 -6.41 -6.89
C GLU A 177 11.35 -7.69 -7.33
N TYR A 178 10.07 -7.56 -7.66
CA TYR A 178 9.29 -8.60 -8.30
C TYR A 178 9.04 -8.23 -9.76
N VAL A 179 9.58 -9.04 -10.67
CA VAL A 179 9.27 -8.98 -12.09
C VAL A 179 8.23 -10.06 -12.39
N PRO A 180 6.99 -9.70 -12.78
CA PRO A 180 5.99 -10.68 -13.16
C PRO A 180 6.44 -11.49 -14.37
N ASN A 181 6.15 -12.79 -14.36
CA ASN A 181 6.36 -13.63 -15.54
C ASN A 181 5.47 -13.13 -16.69
N PRO A 182 5.96 -13.22 -17.96
CA PRO A 182 5.12 -12.97 -19.12
C PRO A 182 3.85 -13.81 -19.10
N ILE A 183 2.71 -13.17 -19.31
CA ILE A 183 1.42 -13.86 -19.39
C ILE A 183 1.29 -14.42 -20.81
N THR A 184 1.18 -15.75 -20.92
CA THR A 184 0.84 -16.40 -22.19
C THR A 184 -0.68 -16.37 -22.36
N ILE A 185 -1.15 -15.80 -23.46
CA ILE A 185 -2.58 -15.77 -23.81
C ILE A 185 -2.91 -17.11 -24.46
N PRO A 186 -3.95 -17.85 -23.99
CA PRO A 186 -4.34 -19.11 -24.59
C PRO A 186 -4.70 -18.95 -26.07
N THR A 187 -4.37 -19.96 -26.89
CA THR A 187 -4.80 -19.99 -28.30
C THR A 187 -6.30 -20.27 -28.40
N ILE A 188 -6.89 -20.04 -29.58
CA ILE A 188 -8.30 -20.33 -29.83
C ILE A 188 -8.59 -21.83 -29.65
N GLU A 189 -7.67 -22.69 -30.07
CA GLU A 189 -7.76 -24.14 -29.93
C GLU A 189 -7.74 -24.55 -28.46
N GLU A 190 -6.88 -23.94 -27.65
CA GLU A 190 -6.83 -24.17 -26.20
C GLU A 190 -8.12 -23.68 -25.52
N ILE A 191 -8.63 -22.51 -25.90
CA ILE A 191 -9.92 -22.00 -25.40
C ILE A 191 -11.05 -22.99 -25.73
N HIS A 192 -11.09 -23.50 -26.95
CA HIS A 192 -12.09 -24.50 -27.35
C HIS A 192 -11.93 -25.81 -26.58
N ALA A 193 -10.71 -26.29 -26.36
CA ALA A 193 -10.45 -27.49 -25.56
C ALA A 193 -10.91 -27.32 -24.10
N ILE A 194 -10.60 -26.18 -23.48
CA ILE A 194 -11.05 -25.85 -22.12
C ILE A 194 -12.58 -25.79 -22.09
N LYS A 195 -13.23 -25.10 -23.04
CA LYS A 195 -14.69 -25.06 -23.14
C LYS A 195 -15.28 -26.45 -23.28
N ALA A 196 -14.72 -27.31 -24.13
CA ALA A 196 -15.22 -28.67 -24.35
C ALA A 196 -15.22 -29.49 -23.05
N SER A 197 -14.17 -29.36 -22.23
CA SER A 197 -14.02 -30.06 -20.94
C SER A 197 -14.76 -29.42 -19.76
N GLY A 198 -15.15 -28.14 -19.87
CA GLY A 198 -15.76 -27.36 -18.81
C GLY A 198 -17.27 -27.55 -18.66
N SER A 199 -17.81 -27.12 -17.52
CA SER A 199 -19.26 -27.02 -17.30
C SER A 199 -19.88 -25.92 -18.16
N ASP A 200 -21.19 -26.00 -18.42
CA ASP A 200 -21.90 -24.99 -19.22
C ASP A 200 -21.76 -23.57 -18.63
N GLY A 201 -21.74 -23.45 -17.29
CA GLY A 201 -21.52 -22.15 -16.64
C GLY A 201 -20.10 -21.63 -16.87
N LEU A 202 -19.08 -22.51 -16.83
CA LEU A 202 -17.70 -22.12 -17.14
C LEU A 202 -17.56 -21.71 -18.61
N ARG A 203 -18.26 -22.37 -19.54
CA ARG A 203 -18.28 -21.99 -20.96
C ARG A 203 -18.78 -20.56 -21.15
N VAL A 204 -19.89 -20.19 -20.52
CA VAL A 204 -20.42 -18.81 -20.56
C VAL A 204 -19.42 -17.80 -19.98
N VAL A 205 -18.79 -18.13 -18.84
CA VAL A 205 -17.73 -17.26 -18.26
C VAL A 205 -16.59 -17.06 -19.26
N ILE A 206 -16.10 -18.13 -19.89
CA ILE A 206 -15.02 -18.05 -20.87
C ILE A 206 -15.45 -17.18 -22.05
N ASP A 207 -16.64 -17.39 -22.60
CA ASP A 207 -17.15 -16.62 -23.75
C ASP A 207 -17.29 -15.13 -23.44
N LEU A 208 -17.80 -14.79 -22.27
CA LEU A 208 -17.87 -13.41 -21.78
C LEU A 208 -16.47 -12.80 -21.63
N MET A 209 -15.50 -13.55 -21.12
CA MET A 209 -14.14 -13.05 -20.89
C MET A 209 -13.35 -12.90 -22.19
N SER A 210 -13.29 -13.94 -23.03
CA SER A 210 -12.52 -13.93 -24.27
C SER A 210 -13.21 -13.17 -25.40
N GLY A 211 -14.55 -13.18 -25.45
CA GLY A 211 -15.33 -12.57 -26.51
C GLY A 211 -15.76 -11.13 -26.24
N CYS A 212 -15.96 -10.75 -24.97
CA CYS A 212 -16.39 -9.40 -24.59
C CYS A 212 -15.40 -8.69 -23.64
N GLY A 213 -14.27 -9.32 -23.29
CA GLY A 213 -13.29 -8.70 -22.40
C GLY A 213 -13.80 -8.47 -20.98
N HIS A 214 -14.74 -9.28 -20.49
CA HIS A 214 -15.14 -9.24 -19.10
C HIS A 214 -13.97 -9.62 -18.18
N ARG A 215 -13.84 -8.92 -17.05
CA ARG A 215 -13.05 -9.45 -15.93
C ARG A 215 -13.82 -10.59 -15.27
N ASN A 216 -13.11 -11.46 -14.57
CA ASN A 216 -13.68 -12.64 -13.93
C ASN A 216 -14.94 -12.33 -13.07
N GLY A 217 -14.86 -11.34 -12.18
CA GLY A 217 -16.03 -10.93 -11.37
C GLY A 217 -17.17 -10.32 -12.19
N GLU A 218 -16.86 -9.63 -13.29
CA GLU A 218 -17.86 -9.03 -14.19
C GLU A 218 -18.60 -10.14 -14.96
N ALA A 219 -17.88 -11.17 -15.42
CA ALA A 219 -18.49 -12.34 -16.07
C ALA A 219 -19.43 -13.09 -15.12
N TYR A 220 -19.06 -13.26 -13.84
CA TYR A 220 -19.95 -13.85 -12.83
C TYR A 220 -21.17 -12.99 -12.47
N ALA A 221 -21.12 -11.68 -12.75
CA ALA A 221 -22.25 -10.76 -12.59
C ALA A 221 -23.09 -10.63 -13.86
N ALA A 222 -22.94 -11.55 -14.82
CA ALA A 222 -23.68 -11.48 -16.06
C ALA A 222 -25.20 -11.57 -15.82
N ASN A 223 -25.95 -10.72 -16.52
CA ASN A 223 -27.37 -10.52 -16.32
C ASN A 223 -28.07 -10.26 -17.66
N THR A 224 -29.26 -10.81 -17.86
CA THR A 224 -29.99 -10.71 -19.13
C THR A 224 -30.44 -9.30 -19.47
N GLU A 225 -30.73 -8.45 -18.48
CA GLU A 225 -31.06 -7.03 -18.68
C GLU A 225 -29.89 -6.20 -19.23
N ARG A 226 -28.70 -6.80 -19.31
CA ARG A 226 -27.48 -6.15 -19.79
C ARG A 226 -27.20 -6.44 -21.27
N LEU A 227 -28.02 -7.26 -21.91
CA LEU A 227 -28.09 -7.41 -23.36
C LEU A 227 -28.86 -6.21 -23.94
N VAL A 228 -28.18 -5.06 -24.04
CA VAL A 228 -28.83 -3.79 -24.43
C VAL A 228 -29.01 -3.62 -25.93
N ALA A 229 -28.30 -4.41 -26.73
CA ALA A 229 -28.48 -4.56 -28.17
C ALA A 229 -28.05 -5.98 -28.61
N ASP A 230 -28.25 -6.33 -29.88
CA ASP A 230 -27.86 -7.64 -30.41
C ASP A 230 -26.34 -7.85 -30.43
N ASP A 231 -25.56 -6.77 -30.50
CA ASP A 231 -24.11 -6.76 -30.58
C ASP A 231 -23.44 -5.98 -29.44
N VAL A 232 -24.18 -5.63 -28.38
CA VAL A 232 -23.65 -4.85 -27.24
C VAL A 232 -24.05 -5.47 -25.91
N TYR A 233 -23.06 -5.65 -25.03
CA TYR A 233 -23.25 -6.02 -23.63
C TYR A 233 -22.87 -4.86 -22.70
N ARG A 234 -23.73 -4.52 -21.73
CA ARG A 234 -23.51 -3.44 -20.75
C ARG A 234 -23.08 -3.97 -19.39
N ILE A 235 -21.82 -3.74 -19.04
CA ILE A 235 -21.25 -4.17 -17.75
C ILE A 235 -21.54 -3.10 -16.70
N THR A 236 -22.33 -3.45 -15.68
CA THR A 236 -22.74 -2.53 -14.59
C THR A 236 -22.10 -2.87 -13.25
N GLU A 237 -21.75 -4.13 -13.03
CA GLU A 237 -21.29 -4.64 -11.73
C GLU A 237 -20.37 -5.86 -11.87
N GLN A 238 -19.85 -6.32 -10.73
CA GLN A 238 -19.02 -7.51 -10.62
C GLN A 238 -19.36 -8.25 -9.34
N ILE A 239 -19.17 -9.56 -9.29
CA ILE A 239 -19.22 -10.31 -8.03
C ILE A 239 -17.88 -10.17 -7.31
N ASP A 240 -17.87 -9.72 -6.05
CA ASP A 240 -16.66 -9.70 -5.22
C ASP A 240 -16.21 -11.13 -4.91
N GLY A 241 -14.96 -11.46 -5.23
CA GLY A 241 -14.45 -12.82 -5.13
C GLY A 241 -14.39 -13.42 -3.71
N LYS A 242 -14.51 -12.61 -2.65
CA LYS A 242 -14.47 -13.07 -1.26
C LYS A 242 -15.86 -13.11 -0.62
N ILE A 243 -16.62 -12.01 -0.69
CA ILE A 243 -17.98 -11.97 -0.11
C ILE A 243 -19.01 -12.65 -1.01
N ARG A 244 -18.71 -12.81 -2.32
CA ARG A 244 -19.57 -13.46 -3.32
C ARG A 244 -20.91 -12.77 -3.52
N GLU A 245 -20.91 -11.45 -3.40
CA GLU A 245 -22.05 -10.57 -3.60
C GLU A 245 -21.76 -9.57 -4.74
N PRO A 246 -22.80 -9.01 -5.39
CA PRO A 246 -22.65 -7.90 -6.32
C PRO A 246 -21.95 -6.70 -5.70
N ALA A 247 -21.01 -6.14 -6.44
CA ALA A 247 -20.23 -4.98 -6.07
C ALA A 247 -20.05 -4.06 -7.27
N ARG A 248 -19.85 -2.77 -7.00
CA ARG A 248 -19.55 -1.78 -8.04
C ARG A 248 -18.31 -2.18 -8.84
N LEU A 249 -18.25 -1.78 -10.11
CA LEU A 249 -17.07 -1.97 -10.94
C LEU A 249 -15.82 -1.30 -10.37
N LYS A 250 -14.66 -1.92 -10.62
CA LYS A 250 -13.37 -1.29 -10.29
C LYS A 250 -13.21 -0.02 -11.11
N HIS A 251 -12.69 1.03 -10.49
CA HIS A 251 -12.42 2.33 -11.13
C HIS A 251 -13.67 3.02 -11.73
N ARG A 252 -14.85 2.75 -11.17
CA ARG A 252 -16.12 3.38 -11.53
C ARG A 252 -16.91 3.76 -10.29
N LYS A 253 -17.72 4.81 -10.40
CA LYS A 253 -18.67 5.24 -9.37
C LYS A 253 -19.96 4.41 -9.44
N PRO A 254 -20.79 4.40 -8.38
CA PRO A 254 -22.12 3.79 -8.44
C PRO A 254 -22.94 4.33 -9.62
N GLY A 255 -23.56 3.44 -10.39
CA GLY A 255 -24.35 3.78 -11.58
C GLY A 255 -23.55 3.97 -12.87
N GLU A 256 -22.21 4.08 -12.80
CA GLU A 256 -21.38 4.08 -14.01
C GLU A 256 -21.20 2.66 -14.54
N TYR A 257 -21.21 2.54 -15.87
CA TYR A 257 -21.07 1.28 -16.59
C TYR A 257 -20.00 1.37 -17.67
N ARG A 258 -19.69 0.24 -18.30
CA ARG A 258 -18.97 0.20 -19.57
C ARG A 258 -19.67 -0.74 -20.53
N GLU A 259 -19.65 -0.43 -21.81
CA GLU A 259 -20.18 -1.30 -22.85
C GLU A 259 -19.05 -1.97 -23.60
N THR A 260 -19.33 -3.17 -24.10
CA THR A 260 -18.39 -3.96 -24.89
C THR A 260 -19.13 -4.50 -26.11
N PRO A 261 -18.49 -4.49 -27.30
CA PRO A 261 -19.03 -5.23 -28.44
C PRO A 261 -19.14 -6.71 -28.06
N MET A 262 -20.22 -7.34 -28.49
CA MET A 262 -20.57 -8.72 -28.19
C MET A 262 -20.75 -9.49 -29.49
N ALA A 263 -19.87 -10.45 -29.75
CA ALA A 263 -20.01 -11.31 -30.91
C ALA A 263 -21.30 -12.15 -30.84
N PRO A 264 -21.96 -12.46 -31.97
CA PRO A 264 -23.18 -13.27 -31.99
C PRO A 264 -23.02 -14.62 -31.29
N LEU A 265 -21.83 -15.23 -31.36
CA LEU A 265 -21.52 -16.49 -30.67
C LEU A 265 -21.59 -16.36 -29.14
N VAL A 266 -21.17 -15.21 -28.57
CA VAL A 266 -21.26 -14.98 -27.12
C VAL A 266 -22.70 -14.79 -26.72
N ARG A 267 -23.48 -14.01 -27.49
CA ARG A 267 -24.92 -13.85 -27.25
C ARG A 267 -25.65 -15.20 -27.31
N GLN A 268 -25.34 -16.03 -28.31
CA GLN A 268 -25.91 -17.37 -28.43
C GLN A 268 -25.54 -18.25 -27.23
N SER A 269 -24.28 -18.20 -26.77
CA SER A 269 -23.82 -18.92 -25.58
C SER A 269 -24.63 -18.55 -24.33
N ILE A 270 -24.87 -17.24 -24.12
CA ILE A 270 -25.71 -16.74 -23.02
C ILE A 270 -27.14 -17.26 -23.14
N LEU A 271 -27.76 -17.10 -24.32
CA LEU A 271 -29.16 -17.47 -24.50
C LEU A 271 -29.39 -18.97 -24.38
N THR A 272 -28.49 -19.79 -24.92
CA THR A 272 -28.54 -21.25 -24.75
C THR A 272 -28.42 -21.66 -23.29
N TYR A 273 -27.57 -20.98 -22.50
CA TYR A 273 -27.49 -21.23 -21.07
C TYR A 273 -28.79 -20.84 -20.34
N VAL A 274 -29.32 -19.66 -20.64
CA VAL A 274 -30.57 -19.15 -20.05
C VAL A 274 -31.76 -20.04 -20.37
N ASP A 275 -31.86 -20.54 -21.61
CA ASP A 275 -32.92 -21.48 -22.00
C ASP A 275 -32.85 -22.79 -21.20
N LYS A 276 -31.64 -23.30 -20.96
CA LYS A 276 -31.42 -24.56 -20.24
C LYS A 276 -31.58 -24.46 -18.72
N TYR A 277 -31.13 -23.37 -18.11
CA TYR A 277 -31.01 -23.23 -16.65
C TYR A 277 -31.90 -22.15 -16.04
N GLY A 278 -32.53 -21.31 -16.87
CA GLY A 278 -33.24 -20.12 -16.43
C GLY A 278 -32.29 -19.00 -15.97
N VAL A 279 -32.87 -18.01 -15.31
CA VAL A 279 -32.17 -16.87 -14.68
C VAL A 279 -32.66 -16.69 -13.24
N SER A 280 -31.91 -15.97 -12.42
CA SER A 280 -32.39 -15.58 -11.10
C SER A 280 -33.58 -14.60 -11.21
N PRO A 281 -34.35 -14.37 -10.14
CA PRO A 281 -35.42 -13.36 -10.13
C PRO A 281 -34.94 -11.97 -10.55
N ASP A 282 -33.71 -11.61 -10.18
CA ASP A 282 -33.07 -10.34 -10.53
C ASP A 282 -32.36 -10.36 -11.90
N GLY A 283 -32.51 -11.42 -12.71
CA GLY A 283 -31.99 -11.53 -14.06
C GLY A 283 -30.55 -12.05 -14.20
N TYR A 284 -29.91 -12.48 -13.11
CA TYR A 284 -28.54 -13.02 -13.18
C TYR A 284 -28.51 -14.38 -13.90
N ILE A 285 -27.55 -14.52 -14.81
CA ILE A 285 -27.37 -15.70 -15.66
C ILE A 285 -26.65 -16.81 -14.89
N LEU A 286 -25.54 -16.50 -14.22
CA LEU A 286 -24.69 -17.51 -13.59
C LEU A 286 -25.06 -17.75 -12.12
N GLN A 287 -25.70 -18.88 -11.87
CA GLN A 287 -26.04 -19.38 -10.53
C GLN A 287 -25.02 -20.44 -10.08
N THR A 288 -23.80 -20.01 -9.76
CA THR A 288 -22.71 -20.92 -9.36
C THR A 288 -22.31 -20.74 -7.90
N GLN A 289 -21.48 -21.64 -7.34
CA GLN A 289 -20.96 -21.48 -5.97
C GLN A 289 -20.26 -20.12 -5.73
N ARG A 290 -19.75 -19.45 -6.77
CA ARG A 290 -19.11 -18.13 -6.68
C ARG A 290 -20.11 -16.96 -6.75
N SER A 291 -21.33 -17.21 -7.19
CA SER A 291 -22.46 -16.28 -7.23
C SER A 291 -23.59 -16.93 -6.43
N LYS A 292 -23.46 -16.95 -5.11
CA LYS A 292 -24.52 -17.48 -4.22
C LYS A 292 -25.63 -16.43 -4.04
N LEU A 293 -26.23 -16.01 -5.15
CA LEU A 293 -27.50 -15.28 -5.11
C LEU A 293 -28.67 -16.28 -5.17
N LEU A 294 -28.68 -17.22 -4.20
CA LEU A 294 -29.81 -17.97 -3.58
C LEU A 294 -29.43 -19.42 -3.17
N GLY A 295 -29.83 -19.79 -1.94
CA GLY A 295 -30.23 -21.15 -1.50
C GLY A 295 -29.20 -22.29 -1.45
N PRO A 296 -29.41 -23.32 -0.62
CA PRO A 296 -28.63 -24.56 -0.70
C PRO A 296 -28.99 -25.27 -2.01
N PHE A 297 -27.97 -25.68 -2.78
CA PHE A 297 -28.20 -26.66 -3.84
C PHE A 297 -28.30 -28.02 -3.15
N ASP A 298 -29.42 -28.70 -3.37
CA ASP A 298 -29.55 -30.13 -3.04
C ASP A 298 -28.68 -30.95 -4.01
N THR A 299 -27.97 -31.90 -3.40
CA THR A 299 -27.05 -32.94 -3.92
C THR A 299 -25.69 -32.52 -4.45
#